data_AF-A0A1Y3G2Z6-F1
#
_entry.id   AF-A0A1Y3G2Z6-F1
#
_cell.length_a   1.000
_cell.length_b   1.000
_cell.length_c   1.000
_cell.angle_alpha   90.00
_cell.angle_beta   90.00
_cell.angle_gamma   90.00
#
_symmetry.space_group_name_H-M   'P 1'
#
loop_
_entity.id
_entity.type
_entity.pdbx_description
1 polymer ?
#
loop_
_entity_poly.entity_id
_entity_poly.type
_entity_poly.pdbx_seq_one_letter_code
_entity_poly.pdbx_strand_id
1 'polypeptide(L)'
;HDAAHILAQAISELFPGTLFATGPATESGFYYDVGPEEPITADDLPRIEARMHEIVDRNEPIVREVWDRESALSWCCEQGQHYKTEIINALPADAVLTFYRQGDFVD
;
A
#
# COMPACT_ATOMS: atom_id res chain seq x y z
N HIS A 1 -7.27 2.05 10.00
CA HIS A 1 -6.03 2.18 9.21
C HIS A 1 -5.84 0.96 8.33
N ASP A 2 -5.95 -0.25 8.85
CA ASP A 2 -5.85 -1.50 8.08
C ASP A 2 -6.76 -1.55 6.84
N ALA A 3 -7.96 -0.96 6.88
CA ALA A 3 -8.82 -0.83 5.69
C ALA A 3 -8.17 -0.04 4.52
N ALA A 4 -7.26 0.90 4.79
CA ALA A 4 -6.47 1.57 3.76
C ALA A 4 -5.46 0.61 3.11
N HIS A 5 -4.84 -0.26 3.89
CA HIS A 5 -3.96 -1.33 3.38
C HIS A 5 -4.74 -2.30 2.50
N ILE A 6 -5.95 -2.69 2.90
CA ILE A 6 -6.84 -3.53 2.08
C ILE A 6 -7.20 -2.82 0.76
N LEU A 7 -7.48 -1.52 0.79
CA LEU A 7 -7.71 -0.73 -0.43
C LEU A 7 -6.48 -0.74 -1.34
N ALA A 8 -5.29 -0.52 -0.80
CA ALA A 8 -4.06 -0.55 -1.57
C ALA A 8 -3.78 -1.93 -2.17
N GLN A 9 -3.97 -3.00 -1.40
CA GLN A 9 -3.86 -4.36 -1.91
C GLN A 9 -4.85 -4.61 -3.04
N ALA A 10 -6.12 -4.25 -2.89
CA ALA A 10 -7.14 -4.39 -3.92
C ALA A 10 -6.75 -3.65 -5.21
N ILE A 11 -6.26 -2.40 -5.08
CA ILE A 11 -5.77 -1.62 -6.22
C ILE A 11 -4.56 -2.30 -6.86
N SER A 12 -3.61 -2.82 -6.08
CA SER A 12 -2.42 -3.49 -6.62
C SER A 12 -2.77 -4.77 -7.41
N GLU A 13 -3.80 -5.52 -6.97
CA GLU A 13 -4.26 -6.73 -7.65
C GLU A 13 -5.04 -6.42 -8.93
N LEU A 14 -5.79 -5.31 -8.96
CA LEU A 14 -6.64 -4.93 -10.08
C LEU A 14 -5.94 -4.05 -11.12
N PHE A 15 -5.00 -3.22 -10.67
CA PHE A 15 -4.27 -2.20 -11.43
C PHE A 15 -2.76 -2.39 -11.19
N PRO A 16 -2.15 -3.46 -11.74
CA PRO A 16 -0.74 -3.76 -11.52
C PRO A 16 0.15 -2.61 -12.02
N GLY A 17 1.23 -2.34 -11.30
CA GLY A 17 2.13 -1.21 -11.59
C GLY A 17 1.70 0.12 -10.98
N THR A 18 0.56 0.18 -10.27
CA THR A 18 0.15 1.36 -9.51
C THR A 18 1.20 1.73 -8.46
N LEU A 19 1.49 3.03 -8.38
CA LEU A 19 2.42 3.60 -7.42
C LEU A 19 1.64 4.03 -6.17
N PHE A 20 2.16 3.68 -4.99
CA PHE A 20 1.51 3.98 -3.71
C PHE A 20 2.28 5.06 -2.96
N ALA A 21 1.58 6.12 -2.55
CA ALA A 21 2.17 7.22 -1.79
C ALA A 21 1.79 7.14 -0.30
N THR A 22 0.65 7.71 0.11
CA THR A 22 0.24 7.76 1.51
C THR A 22 -1.22 7.35 1.70
N GLY A 23 -1.50 6.57 2.74
CA GLY A 23 -2.85 6.10 3.06
C GLY A 23 -3.23 6.29 4.53
N PRO A 24 -3.36 7.54 5.02
CA PRO A 24 -3.66 7.78 6.42
C PRO A 24 -5.12 7.44 6.76
N ALA A 25 -5.35 7.09 8.03
CA ALA A 25 -6.70 7.10 8.59
C ALA A 25 -7.13 8.55 8.87
N THR A 26 -8.42 8.82 8.76
CA THR A 26 -9.05 10.10 9.10
C THR A 26 -10.05 9.89 10.24
N GLU A 27 -10.66 10.97 10.73
CA GLU A 27 -11.71 10.88 11.76
C GLU A 27 -12.94 10.07 11.29
N SER A 28 -13.25 10.14 10.00
CA SER A 28 -14.46 9.54 9.41
C SER A 28 -14.17 8.32 8.52
N GLY A 29 -12.91 7.92 8.36
CA GLY A 29 -12.54 6.82 7.47
C GLY A 29 -11.06 6.78 7.15
N PHE A 30 -10.73 6.73 5.86
CA PHE A 30 -9.37 6.71 5.35
C PHE A 30 -9.38 7.12 3.87
N TYR A 31 -8.21 7.39 3.32
CA TYR A 31 -8.00 7.50 1.88
C TYR A 31 -6.64 6.88 1.53
N TYR A 32 -6.35 6.74 0.24
CA TYR A 32 -5.03 6.36 -0.25
C TYR A 32 -4.69 7.13 -1.52
N ASP A 33 -3.56 7.85 -1.50
CA ASP A 33 -3.03 8.53 -2.68
C ASP A 33 -2.25 7.53 -3.55
N VAL A 34 -2.71 7.35 -4.79
CA VAL A 34 -2.16 6.39 -5.74
C VAL A 34 -1.87 7.04 -7.10
N GLY A 35 -0.84 6.55 -7.78
CA GLY A 35 -0.47 6.90 -9.14
C GLY A 35 -0.58 5.69 -10.06
N PRO A 36 -1.79 5.35 -10.55
CA PRO A 36 -1.97 4.29 -11.53
C PRO A 36 -1.55 4.75 -12.93
N GLU A 37 -1.25 3.80 -13.82
CA GLU A 37 -0.94 4.12 -15.23
C GLU A 37 -2.17 4.69 -15.95
N GLU A 38 -3.33 4.06 -15.76
CA GLU A 38 -4.63 4.55 -16.22
C GLU A 38 -5.42 5.13 -15.04
N PRO A 39 -6.13 6.27 -15.22
CA PRO A 39 -6.91 6.86 -14.14
C PRO A 39 -7.99 5.90 -13.61
N ILE A 40 -8.03 5.70 -12.29
CA ILE A 40 -9.14 5.03 -11.62
C ILE A 40 -10.36 5.95 -11.64
N THR A 41 -11.48 5.44 -12.10
CA THR A 41 -12.73 6.20 -12.25
C THR A 41 -13.77 5.78 -11.22
N ALA A 42 -14.88 6.52 -11.14
CA ALA A 42 -16.00 6.16 -10.26
C ALA A 42 -16.61 4.79 -10.60
N ASP A 43 -16.54 4.37 -11.87
CA ASP A 43 -17.09 3.09 -12.34
C ASP A 43 -16.24 1.89 -11.89
N ASP A 44 -14.97 2.13 -11.50
CA ASP A 44 -14.08 1.10 -10.96
C ASP A 44 -14.32 0.83 -9.47
N LEU A 45 -14.90 1.80 -8.75
CA LEU A 45 -15.06 1.72 -7.29
C LEU A 45 -15.84 0.48 -6.83
N PRO A 46 -16.97 0.08 -7.45
CA PRO A 46 -17.68 -1.13 -7.05
C PRO A 46 -16.83 -2.40 -7.19
N ARG A 47 -15.96 -2.46 -8.22
CA ARG A 47 -15.06 -3.59 -8.45
C ARG A 47 -13.92 -3.61 -7.43
N ILE A 48 -13.39 -2.44 -7.08
CA ILE A 48 -12.37 -2.30 -6.03
C ILE A 48 -12.95 -2.74 -4.68
N GLU A 49 -14.14 -2.26 -4.31
CA GLU A 49 -14.81 -2.62 -3.05
C GLU A 49 -15.09 -4.13 -2.97
N ALA A 50 -15.60 -4.74 -4.05
CA ALA A 50 -15.78 -6.18 -4.11
C ALA A 50 -14.47 -6.94 -3.89
N ARG A 51 -13.37 -6.49 -4.49
CA ARG A 51 -12.04 -7.06 -4.29
C ARG A 51 -11.55 -6.89 -2.85
N MET A 52 -11.81 -5.76 -2.22
CA MET A 52 -11.49 -5.53 -0.80
C MET A 52 -12.19 -6.55 0.09
N HIS A 53 -13.47 -6.83 -0.16
CA HIS A 53 -14.21 -7.87 0.57
C HIS A 53 -13.61 -9.27 0.35
N GLU A 54 -13.25 -9.63 -0.88
CA GLU A 54 -12.56 -10.89 -1.15
C GLU A 54 -11.25 -11.02 -0.36
N ILE A 55 -10.45 -9.95 -0.26
CA ILE A 55 -9.20 -9.94 0.50
C ILE A 55 -9.47 -10.14 2.00
N VAL A 56 -10.49 -9.46 2.55
CA VAL A 56 -10.90 -9.66 3.95
C VAL A 56 -11.30 -11.11 4.21
N ASP A 57 -12.06 -11.72 3.29
CA ASP A 57 -12.52 -13.10 3.40
C ASP A 57 -11.39 -14.14 3.34
N ARG A 58 -10.23 -13.81 2.74
CA ARG A 58 -9.03 -14.68 2.79
C ARG A 58 -8.50 -14.83 4.21
N ASN A 59 -8.82 -13.89 5.11
CA ASN A 59 -8.42 -13.91 6.51
C ASN A 59 -6.89 -14.14 6.69
N GLU A 60 -6.11 -13.50 5.83
CA GLU A 60 -4.65 -13.58 5.85
C GLU A 60 -4.10 -12.86 7.08
N PRO A 61 -3.07 -13.41 7.75
CA PRO A 61 -2.45 -12.74 8.87
C PRO A 61 -1.72 -11.47 8.41
N ILE A 62 -1.90 -10.38 9.15
CA ILE A 62 -1.12 -9.15 8.98
C ILE A 62 0.08 -9.20 9.91
N VAL A 63 1.28 -9.19 9.34
CA VAL A 63 2.54 -9.27 10.09
C VAL A 63 3.27 -7.94 9.98
N ARG A 64 3.53 -7.31 11.14
CA ARG A 64 4.36 -6.10 11.21
C ARG A 64 5.84 -6.48 11.21
N GLU A 65 6.56 -5.98 10.24
CA GLU A 65 8.00 -6.15 10.07
C GLU A 65 8.71 -4.82 10.34
N VAL A 66 9.93 -4.89 10.86
CA VAL A 66 10.82 -3.72 11.00
C VAL A 66 11.97 -3.93 10.04
N TRP A 67 12.13 -3.03 9.10
CA TRP A 67 13.19 -3.12 8.09
C TRP A 67 14.22 -2.05 8.33
N ASP A 68 15.48 -2.37 8.05
CA ASP A 68 16.49 -1.34 7.89
C ASP A 68 16.24 -0.56 6.59
N ARG A 69 16.80 0.63 6.52
CA ARG A 69 16.59 1.56 5.41
C ARG A 69 17.12 1.05 4.08
N GLU A 70 18.21 0.29 4.07
CA GLU A 70 18.78 -0.24 2.84
C GLU A 70 17.85 -1.31 2.24
N SER A 71 17.40 -2.26 3.07
CA SER A 71 16.44 -3.29 2.68
C SER A 71 15.12 -2.68 2.16
N ALA A 72 14.62 -1.65 2.85
CA ALA A 72 13.40 -0.95 2.44
C ALA A 72 13.52 -0.24 1.09
N LEU A 73 14.64 0.45 0.85
CA LEU A 73 14.90 1.11 -0.42
C LEU A 73 15.13 0.11 -1.57
N SER A 74 15.84 -1.00 -1.30
CA SER A 74 16.03 -2.08 -2.29
C SER A 74 14.69 -2.66 -2.70
N TRP A 75 13.83 -2.99 -1.73
CA TRP A 75 12.50 -3.51 -2.01
C TRP A 75 11.66 -2.51 -2.82
N CYS A 76 11.61 -1.23 -2.43
CA CYS A 76 10.87 -0.23 -3.19
C CYS A 76 11.36 -0.11 -4.64
N CYS A 77 12.67 -0.23 -4.86
CA CYS A 77 13.27 -0.22 -6.19
C CYS A 77 12.86 -1.45 -7.01
N GLU A 78 12.94 -2.64 -6.42
CA GLU A 78 12.53 -3.91 -7.05
C GLU A 78 11.04 -3.92 -7.42
N GLN A 79 10.20 -3.31 -6.59
CA GLN A 79 8.75 -3.18 -6.84
C GLN A 79 8.39 -1.98 -7.74
N GLY A 80 9.35 -1.15 -8.14
CA GLY A 80 9.10 0.07 -8.92
C GLY A 80 8.36 1.19 -8.18
N GLN A 81 8.27 1.11 -6.84
CA GLN A 81 7.52 2.01 -5.96
C GLN A 81 8.31 3.29 -5.65
N HIS A 82 8.54 4.14 -6.65
CA HIS A 82 9.38 5.33 -6.48
C HIS A 82 8.81 6.38 -5.51
N TYR A 83 7.48 6.50 -5.37
CA TYR A 83 6.88 7.36 -4.33
C TYR A 83 7.30 6.93 -2.92
N LYS A 84 7.34 5.62 -2.64
CA LYS A 84 7.82 5.11 -1.35
C LYS A 84 9.31 5.35 -1.15
N THR A 85 10.11 5.21 -2.20
CA THR A 85 11.55 5.55 -2.16
C THR A 85 11.76 7.01 -1.75
N GLU A 86 11.02 7.94 -2.36
CA GLU A 86 11.08 9.37 -2.02
C GLU A 86 10.64 9.63 -0.58
N ILE A 87 9.53 9.03 -0.14
CA ILE A 87 9.02 9.15 1.23
C ILE A 87 10.07 8.65 2.23
N ILE A 88 10.64 7.46 2.02
CA ILE A 88 11.67 6.92 2.90
C ILE A 88 12.85 7.88 2.98
N ASN A 89 13.37 8.36 1.85
CA ASN A 89 14.50 9.29 1.81
C ASN A 89 14.21 10.63 2.50
N ALA A 90 12.96 11.06 2.58
CA ALA A 90 12.55 12.26 3.31
C ALA A 90 12.45 12.06 4.83
N LEU A 91 12.38 10.81 5.31
CA LEU A 91 12.33 10.51 6.75
C LEU A 91 13.69 10.74 7.44
N PRO A 92 13.70 11.11 8.74
CA PRO A 92 14.92 11.17 9.55
C PRO A 92 15.77 9.89 9.46
N ALA A 93 17.10 10.03 9.48
CA ALA A 93 18.01 8.91 9.30
C ALA A 93 17.81 7.79 10.35
N ASP A 94 17.37 8.14 11.55
CA ASP A 94 17.08 7.27 12.69
C ASP A 94 15.62 6.82 12.78
N ALA A 95 14.78 7.18 11.81
CA ALA A 95 13.39 6.74 11.77
C ALA A 95 13.29 5.21 11.68
N VAL A 96 12.47 4.62 12.55
CA VAL A 96 12.14 3.20 12.49
C VAL A 96 11.17 2.98 11.34
N LEU A 97 11.58 2.20 10.34
CA LEU A 97 10.73 1.84 9.22
C LEU A 97 9.99 0.55 9.53
N THR A 98 8.66 0.61 9.41
CA THR A 98 7.79 -0.54 9.65
C THR A 98 6.99 -0.82 8.41
N PHE A 99 6.95 -2.09 8.02
CA PHE A 99 6.17 -2.59 6.90
C PHE A 99 5.14 -3.59 7.42
N TYR A 100 3.99 -3.67 6.77
CA TYR A 100 2.94 -4.62 7.10
C TYR A 100 2.76 -5.56 5.93
N ARG A 101 2.98 -6.86 6.18
CA ARG A 101 2.80 -7.92 5.19
C ARG A 101 1.46 -8.61 5.39
N GLN A 102 0.71 -8.76 4.30
CA GLN A 102 -0.51 -9.55 4.24
C GLN A 102 -0.47 -10.42 2.99
N GLY A 103 -0.24 -11.72 3.17
CA GLY A 103 0.07 -12.61 2.06
C GLY A 103 1.30 -12.12 1.30
N ASP A 104 1.12 -11.87 0.00
CA ASP A 104 2.16 -11.33 -0.89
C ASP A 104 2.21 -9.79 -0.92
N PHE A 105 1.20 -9.11 -0.35
CA PHE A 105 1.14 -7.66 -0.28
C PHE A 105 1.98 -7.12 0.88
N VAL A 106 2.69 -6.02 0.63
CA VAL A 106 3.51 -5.32 1.64
C VAL A 106 3.31 -3.81 1.47
N ASP A 107 3.05 -3.13 2.58
CA ASP A 107 2.91 -1.68 2.65
C ASP A 107 3.76 -1.07 3.77
#